data_AF-K9AXT7-F1
#
_entry.id   AF-K9AXT7-F1
#
_cell.length_a   1.000
_cell.length_b   1.000
_cell.length_c   1.000
_cell.angle_alpha   90.00
_cell.angle_beta   90.00
_cell.angle_gamma   90.00
#
_symmetry.space_group_name_H-M   'P 1'
#
loop_
_entity.id
_entity.type
_entity.pdbx_description
1 polymer ?
#
loop_
_entity_poly.entity_id
_entity_poly.type
_entity_poly.pdbx_seq_one_letter_code
_entity_poly.pdbx_strand_id
1 'polypeptide(L)'
;MHQEDIDYFYEKYGQPLDRVEVTEELINKYRGKLPESILEQWQLFGFSGYLNGLYWITNPDDYSEIIYDWLEDTPLVDDDVYYVLARSAFGELLIWGENNFYRYYIKPMEGILHDTGEKTETAEFYGDLFFFYSDKDSLDHIDINGKKLFDHAVKKLGVLKADEMYAFEPALALGGEESLSHLAKVNLPVHMKLLKQVTPLRMRSFEDLTAALYGTSYNVEDLTSGQDAESQYNHSVKAGEICPRTGYWKTPAQPNSRQYFKQNEIFPTLTELDWGEVYWYWDGEN
;
A
#
# COMPACT_ATOMS: atom_id res chain seq x y z
N MET A 1 29.00 2.38 1.84
CA MET A 1 28.17 3.62 1.83
C MET A 1 28.95 4.86 2.32
N HIS A 2 28.71 6.06 1.78
CA HIS A 2 29.39 7.31 2.17
C HIS A 2 28.62 8.11 3.25
N GLN A 3 29.30 9.07 3.90
CA GLN A 3 28.67 9.94 4.92
C GLN A 3 27.46 10.72 4.36
N GLU A 4 27.54 11.15 3.10
CA GLU A 4 26.46 11.89 2.43
C GLU A 4 25.17 11.05 2.32
N ASP A 5 25.28 9.74 2.09
CA ASP A 5 24.13 8.84 2.03
C ASP A 5 23.47 8.66 3.40
N ILE A 6 24.28 8.62 4.46
CA ILE A 6 23.82 8.52 5.85
C ILE A 6 23.09 9.81 6.25
N ASP A 7 23.66 10.97 5.91
CA ASP A 7 23.07 12.27 6.19
C ASP A 7 21.75 12.42 5.43
N TYR A 8 21.71 12.02 4.16
CA TYR A 8 20.49 11.97 3.35
C TYR A 8 19.43 11.05 3.97
N PHE A 9 19.83 9.88 4.46
CA PHE A 9 18.92 8.97 5.15
C PHE A 9 18.28 9.64 6.37
N TYR A 10 19.06 10.27 7.24
CA TYR A 10 18.52 10.93 8.42
C TYR A 10 17.71 12.20 8.11
N GLU A 11 18.02 12.90 7.02
CA GLU A 11 17.19 13.99 6.52
C GLU A 11 15.81 13.48 6.06
N LYS A 12 15.78 12.38 5.31
CA LYS A 12 14.55 11.81 4.75
C LYS A 12 13.70 11.06 5.79
N TYR A 13 14.33 10.25 6.63
CA TYR A 13 13.66 9.29 7.51
C TYR A 13 13.62 9.73 8.98
N GLY A 14 14.43 10.72 9.36
CA GLY A 14 14.58 11.17 10.74
C GLY A 14 15.52 10.29 11.56
N GLN A 15 15.68 10.66 12.83
CA GLN A 15 16.57 9.95 13.76
C GLN A 15 15.99 8.60 14.20
N PRO A 16 16.84 7.60 14.50
CA PRO A 16 16.40 6.28 14.86
C PRO A 16 15.68 6.25 16.21
N LEU A 17 14.64 5.42 16.30
CA LEU A 17 13.92 5.04 17.51
C LEU A 17 14.33 3.63 17.92
N ASP A 18 14.49 3.41 19.22
CA ASP A 18 14.77 2.09 19.81
C ASP A 18 15.91 1.32 19.12
N ARG A 19 16.97 2.04 18.69
CA ARG A 19 18.08 1.45 17.93
C ARG A 19 18.76 0.31 18.69
N VAL A 20 18.86 -0.83 18.03
CA VAL A 20 19.67 -1.97 18.44
C VAL A 20 20.85 -2.10 17.48
N GLU A 21 22.07 -2.14 18.03
CA GLU A 21 23.27 -2.37 17.23
C GLU A 21 23.33 -3.80 16.72
N VAL A 22 23.80 -3.96 15.48
CA VAL A 22 23.94 -5.27 14.84
C VAL A 22 25.31 -5.86 15.16
N THR A 23 25.33 -7.05 15.75
CA THR A 23 26.58 -7.72 16.14
C THR A 23 27.30 -8.33 14.94
N GLU A 24 28.62 -8.45 15.04
CA GLU A 24 29.42 -9.16 14.00
C GLU A 24 28.98 -10.61 13.82
N GLU A 25 28.53 -11.28 14.88
CA GLU A 25 27.97 -12.63 14.82
C GLU A 25 26.75 -12.68 13.89
N LEU A 26 25.84 -11.70 14.01
CA LEU A 26 24.65 -11.63 13.18
C LEU A 26 25.01 -11.28 11.72
N ILE A 27 25.94 -10.35 11.50
CA ILE A 27 26.46 -10.04 10.16
C ILE A 27 27.04 -11.30 9.51
N ASN A 28 27.85 -12.06 10.23
CA ASN A 28 28.46 -13.29 9.71
C ASN A 28 27.44 -14.40 9.46
N LYS A 29 26.35 -14.47 10.25
CA LYS A 29 25.25 -15.43 10.04
C LYS A 29 24.50 -15.19 8.73
N TYR A 30 24.37 -13.94 8.31
CA TYR A 30 23.64 -13.53 7.10
C TYR A 30 24.54 -13.27 5.88
N ARG A 31 25.86 -13.27 6.06
CA ARG A 31 26.83 -13.19 4.97
C ARG A 31 26.63 -14.32 3.95
N GLY A 32 26.51 -13.96 2.67
CA GLY A 32 26.24 -14.89 1.57
C GLY A 32 24.78 -15.28 1.39
N LYS A 33 23.88 -14.85 2.29
CA LYS A 33 22.41 -14.97 2.15
C LYS A 33 21.78 -13.64 1.75
N LEU A 34 22.31 -12.55 2.29
CA LEU A 34 21.97 -11.19 1.94
C LEU A 34 23.13 -10.52 1.20
N PRO A 35 22.86 -9.55 0.32
CA PRO A 35 23.91 -8.75 -0.31
C PRO A 35 24.70 -7.95 0.74
N GLU A 36 25.97 -7.69 0.45
CA GLU A 36 26.87 -6.97 1.37
C GLU A 36 26.35 -5.56 1.64
N SER A 37 25.74 -4.91 0.65
CA SER A 37 25.06 -3.62 0.80
C SER A 37 24.00 -3.59 1.92
N ILE A 38 23.21 -4.66 2.09
CA ILE A 38 22.23 -4.76 3.20
C ILE A 38 22.95 -4.91 4.54
N LEU A 39 24.02 -5.72 4.58
CA LEU A 39 24.81 -5.93 5.80
C LEU A 39 25.55 -4.65 6.24
N GLU A 40 26.09 -3.87 5.30
CA GLU A 40 26.68 -2.55 5.55
C GLU A 40 25.64 -1.59 6.14
N GLN A 41 24.44 -1.54 5.53
CA GLN A 41 23.33 -0.71 6.02
C GLN A 41 22.91 -1.08 7.45
N TRP A 42 22.82 -2.37 7.77
CA TRP A 42 22.54 -2.85 9.12
C TRP A 42 23.55 -2.37 10.16
N GLN A 43 24.85 -2.38 9.83
CA GLN A 43 25.87 -1.86 10.74
C GLN A 43 25.72 -0.36 11.00
N LEU A 44 25.32 0.41 9.96
CA LEU A 44 25.16 1.85 10.04
C LEU A 44 23.89 2.29 10.77
N PHE A 45 22.77 1.64 10.47
CA PHE A 45 21.44 2.06 10.91
C PHE A 45 20.93 1.28 12.13
N GLY A 46 21.40 0.05 12.32
CA GLY A 46 20.87 -0.85 13.34
C GLY A 46 19.46 -1.34 13.03
N PHE A 47 18.92 -2.18 13.91
CA PHE A 47 17.49 -2.46 13.94
C PHE A 47 16.80 -1.33 14.69
N SER A 48 16.03 -0.52 13.97
CA SER A 48 15.58 0.79 14.43
C SER A 48 14.28 1.19 13.77
N GLY A 49 13.48 2.00 14.48
CA GLY A 49 12.33 2.69 13.94
C GLY A 49 12.71 4.05 13.35
N TYR A 50 12.01 4.44 12.28
CA TYR A 50 12.18 5.68 11.53
C TYR A 50 10.82 6.26 11.17
N LEU A 51 10.81 7.48 10.63
CA LEU A 51 9.59 8.20 10.27
C LEU A 51 8.60 8.26 11.44
N ASN A 52 9.12 8.57 12.64
CA ASN A 52 8.37 8.61 13.90
C ASN A 52 7.65 7.27 14.24
N GLY A 53 8.22 6.15 13.80
CA GLY A 53 7.69 4.81 14.03
C GLY A 53 6.83 4.25 12.90
N LEU A 54 6.75 4.91 11.74
CA LEU A 54 6.08 4.37 10.55
C LEU A 54 6.88 3.25 9.88
N TYR A 55 8.20 3.33 9.91
CA TYR A 55 9.09 2.42 9.21
C TYR A 55 10.08 1.79 10.17
N TRP A 56 10.32 0.49 10.08
CA TRP A 56 11.22 -0.21 11.00
C TRP A 56 12.12 -1.16 10.24
N ILE A 57 13.43 -1.01 10.43
CA ILE A 57 14.43 -1.99 10.00
C ILE A 57 14.46 -3.10 11.06
N THR A 58 14.31 -4.35 10.65
CA THR A 58 14.06 -5.47 11.55
C THR A 58 15.19 -6.49 11.56
N ASN A 59 15.37 -7.15 12.70
CA ASN A 59 16.16 -8.38 12.79
C ASN A 59 15.35 -9.55 12.19
N PRO A 60 15.82 -10.21 11.13
CA PRO A 60 15.02 -11.26 10.50
C PRO A 60 14.81 -12.49 11.40
N ASP A 61 15.66 -12.70 12.41
CA ASP A 61 15.49 -13.80 13.36
C ASP A 61 14.17 -13.68 14.14
N ASP A 62 13.79 -12.46 14.52
CA ASP A 62 12.58 -12.18 15.31
C ASP A 62 11.29 -12.42 14.51
N TYR A 63 11.41 -12.48 13.18
CA TYR A 63 10.29 -12.62 12.24
C TYR A 63 10.28 -13.97 11.52
N SER A 64 11.27 -14.84 11.76
CA SER A 64 11.41 -16.12 11.06
C SER A 64 10.15 -17.00 11.17
N GLU A 65 9.56 -17.16 12.36
CA GLU A 65 8.29 -17.88 12.50
C GLU A 65 7.13 -17.14 11.80
N ILE A 66 7.05 -15.81 11.97
CA ILE A 66 5.94 -15.01 11.45
C ILE A 66 5.87 -15.11 9.93
N ILE A 67 6.98 -14.97 9.21
CA ILE A 67 6.95 -14.96 7.75
C ILE A 67 6.57 -16.34 7.19
N TYR A 68 7.07 -17.43 7.77
CA TYR A 68 6.76 -18.77 7.28
C TYR A 68 5.35 -19.23 7.66
N ASP A 69 4.82 -18.78 8.82
CA ASP A 69 3.40 -18.93 9.12
C ASP A 69 2.56 -18.30 8.01
N TRP A 70 2.86 -17.07 7.60
CA TRP A 70 2.12 -16.38 6.54
C TRP A 70 2.26 -17.01 5.17
N LEU A 71 3.46 -17.48 4.82
CA LEU A 71 3.74 -18.05 3.50
C LEU A 71 3.29 -19.52 3.34
N GLU A 72 2.98 -20.24 4.43
CA GLU A 72 2.67 -21.69 4.44
C GLU A 72 1.74 -22.17 3.31
N ASP A 73 0.71 -21.38 3.01
CA ASP A 73 -0.32 -21.71 2.00
C ASP A 73 0.01 -21.18 0.60
N THR A 74 1.26 -20.78 0.35
CA THR A 74 1.71 -20.17 -0.90
C THR A 74 2.83 -20.96 -1.55
N PRO A 75 3.01 -20.87 -2.89
CA PRO A 75 4.15 -21.50 -3.57
C PRO A 75 5.52 -20.96 -3.14
N LEU A 76 5.57 -19.83 -2.41
CA LEU A 76 6.83 -19.16 -2.06
C LEU A 76 7.66 -19.98 -1.08
N VAL A 77 7.05 -20.76 -0.18
CA VAL A 77 7.80 -21.55 0.82
C VAL A 77 8.80 -22.53 0.19
N ASP A 78 8.45 -23.06 -0.98
CA ASP A 78 9.30 -23.99 -1.74
C ASP A 78 10.16 -23.28 -2.80
N ASP A 79 9.91 -21.99 -3.07
CA ASP A 79 10.57 -21.21 -4.12
C ASP A 79 11.89 -20.60 -3.66
N ASP A 80 11.94 -20.08 -2.43
CA ASP A 80 13.09 -19.33 -1.90
C ASP A 80 13.17 -19.34 -0.37
N VAL A 81 14.25 -18.77 0.16
CA VAL A 81 14.37 -18.45 1.60
C VAL A 81 14.11 -16.97 1.79
N TYR A 82 13.13 -16.63 2.63
CA TYR A 82 12.66 -15.25 2.82
C TYR A 82 12.98 -14.68 4.20
N TYR A 83 13.37 -13.41 4.22
CA TYR A 83 13.73 -12.66 5.42
C TYR A 83 12.91 -11.37 5.52
N VAL A 84 12.28 -11.11 6.65
CA VAL A 84 11.67 -9.79 6.92
C VAL A 84 12.79 -8.82 7.30
N LEU A 85 13.13 -7.94 6.35
CA LEU A 85 14.20 -6.96 6.56
C LEU A 85 13.66 -5.62 7.07
N ALA A 86 12.40 -5.31 6.77
CA ALA A 86 11.73 -4.14 7.30
C ALA A 86 10.21 -4.35 7.41
N ARG A 87 9.54 -3.47 8.17
CA ARG A 87 8.09 -3.45 8.30
C ARG A 87 7.51 -2.06 8.52
N SER A 88 6.22 -1.88 8.22
CA SER A 88 5.50 -0.64 8.50
C SER A 88 4.91 -0.60 9.93
N ALA A 89 4.38 0.55 10.35
CA ALA A 89 3.58 0.68 11.58
C ALA A 89 2.29 -0.15 11.55
N PHE A 90 1.84 -0.54 10.37
CA PHE A 90 0.60 -1.26 10.11
C PHE A 90 0.86 -2.75 9.84
N GLY A 91 2.09 -3.21 10.06
CA GLY A 91 2.45 -4.62 9.95
C GLY A 91 2.67 -5.11 8.52
N GLU A 92 2.75 -4.22 7.53
CA GLU A 92 3.26 -4.58 6.21
C GLU A 92 4.69 -5.12 6.35
N LEU A 93 4.96 -6.29 5.78
CA LEU A 93 6.24 -6.98 5.87
C LEU A 93 6.96 -6.85 4.54
N LEU A 94 8.11 -6.17 4.56
CA LEU A 94 8.99 -6.02 3.41
C LEU A 94 10.05 -7.12 3.49
N ILE A 95 9.96 -8.06 2.55
CA ILE A 95 10.75 -9.29 2.58
C ILE A 95 11.81 -9.32 1.50
N TRP A 96 12.87 -10.07 1.77
CA TRP A 96 13.95 -10.36 0.84
C TRP A 96 14.08 -11.87 0.64
N GLY A 97 13.97 -12.33 -0.60
CA GLY A 97 14.31 -13.68 -1.01
C GLY A 97 15.79 -13.79 -1.43
N GLU A 98 16.48 -14.86 -1.07
CA GLU A 98 17.88 -15.08 -1.48
C GLU A 98 18.06 -15.04 -3.01
N ASN A 99 17.06 -15.54 -3.75
CA ASN A 99 17.06 -15.58 -5.21
C ASN A 99 16.12 -14.54 -5.84
N ASN A 100 15.04 -14.19 -5.17
CA ASN A 100 14.00 -13.29 -5.66
C ASN A 100 14.13 -11.84 -5.17
N PHE A 101 15.08 -11.55 -4.28
CA PHE A 101 15.35 -10.23 -3.73
C PHE A 101 14.07 -9.61 -3.12
N TYR A 102 13.84 -8.32 -3.31
CA TYR A 102 12.70 -7.56 -2.78
C TYR A 102 11.38 -7.74 -3.56
N ARG A 103 11.27 -8.76 -4.44
CA ARG A 103 10.11 -8.96 -5.34
C ARG A 103 8.77 -9.00 -4.62
N TYR A 104 8.75 -9.51 -3.39
CA TYR A 104 7.52 -9.75 -2.65
C TYR A 104 7.45 -8.88 -1.40
N TYR A 105 6.23 -8.49 -1.03
CA TYR A 105 5.90 -7.97 0.29
C TYR A 105 4.48 -8.40 0.67
N ILE A 106 4.20 -8.41 1.96
CA ILE A 106 2.93 -8.91 2.50
C ILE A 106 2.24 -7.78 3.24
N LYS A 107 0.92 -7.67 3.04
CA LYS A 107 0.02 -6.86 3.87
C LYS A 107 -0.89 -7.76 4.69
N PRO A 108 -0.46 -8.20 5.89
CA PRO A 108 -1.21 -9.13 6.75
C PRO A 108 -2.63 -8.68 7.09
N MET A 109 -2.85 -7.38 7.31
CA MET A 109 -4.18 -6.86 7.63
C MET A 109 -5.17 -7.04 6.48
N GLU A 110 -4.69 -6.96 5.25
CA GLU A 110 -5.49 -7.10 4.02
C GLU A 110 -5.52 -8.55 3.50
N GLY A 111 -4.60 -9.40 3.96
CA GLY A 111 -4.44 -10.76 3.43
C GLY A 111 -3.86 -10.79 2.01
N ILE A 112 -3.04 -9.78 1.65
CA ILE A 112 -2.52 -9.63 0.29
C ILE A 112 -1.01 -9.86 0.25
N LEU A 113 -0.58 -10.76 -0.63
CA LEU A 113 0.81 -10.93 -1.07
C LEU A 113 1.00 -10.15 -2.38
N HIS A 114 1.89 -9.19 -2.37
CA HIS A 114 2.22 -8.38 -3.55
C HIS A 114 3.44 -8.94 -4.27
N ASP A 115 3.37 -8.95 -5.60
CA ASP A 115 4.48 -9.27 -6.51
C ASP A 115 4.84 -8.01 -7.31
N THR A 116 6.06 -7.52 -7.16
CA THR A 116 6.56 -6.32 -7.87
C THR A 116 7.15 -6.63 -9.24
N GLY A 117 7.14 -7.89 -9.66
CA GLY A 117 7.63 -8.35 -10.95
C GLY A 117 9.07 -8.89 -10.93
N GLU A 118 9.59 -9.13 -12.12
CA GLU A 118 10.91 -9.75 -12.29
C GLU A 118 12.06 -8.80 -11.92
N LYS A 119 13.14 -9.38 -11.38
CA LYS A 119 14.40 -8.68 -11.14
C LYS A 119 15.04 -8.26 -12.48
N THR A 120 15.40 -7.00 -12.58
CA THR A 120 16.10 -6.44 -13.76
C THR A 120 17.57 -6.16 -13.49
N GLU A 121 17.98 -6.18 -12.22
CA GLU A 121 19.32 -5.82 -11.75
C GLU A 121 19.87 -6.83 -10.72
N THR A 122 21.09 -6.58 -10.23
CA THR A 122 21.79 -7.46 -9.29
C THR A 122 21.25 -7.36 -7.86
N ALA A 123 21.56 -8.36 -7.04
CA ALA A 123 21.26 -8.36 -5.60
C ALA A 123 21.84 -7.11 -4.91
N GLU A 124 23.07 -6.72 -5.25
CA GLU A 124 23.72 -5.55 -4.65
C GLU A 124 23.05 -4.23 -5.05
N PHE A 125 22.63 -4.10 -6.32
CA PHE A 125 21.90 -2.90 -6.77
C PHE A 125 20.61 -2.69 -5.95
N TYR A 126 19.84 -3.76 -5.75
CA TYR A 126 18.62 -3.67 -4.95
C TYR A 126 18.89 -3.61 -3.45
N GLY A 127 19.96 -4.24 -2.99
CA GLY A 127 20.40 -4.19 -1.60
C GLY A 127 20.74 -2.77 -1.18
N ASP A 128 21.52 -2.04 -1.99
CA ASP A 128 21.88 -0.62 -1.77
C ASP A 128 20.63 0.28 -1.65
N LEU A 129 19.54 -0.07 -2.34
CA LEU A 129 18.32 0.72 -2.36
C LEU A 129 17.27 0.27 -1.35
N PHE A 130 17.39 -0.92 -0.76
CA PHE A 130 16.30 -1.58 -0.06
C PHE A 130 15.70 -0.73 1.07
N PHE A 131 16.56 -0.19 1.96
CA PHE A 131 16.10 0.66 3.06
C PHE A 131 15.81 2.11 2.62
N PHE A 132 16.11 2.48 1.38
CA PHE A 132 15.90 3.80 0.80
C PHE A 132 14.64 3.89 -0.09
N TYR A 133 14.06 2.75 -0.48
CA TYR A 133 12.97 2.66 -1.44
C TYR A 133 11.61 3.03 -0.84
N SER A 134 11.39 2.68 0.43
CA SER A 134 10.13 2.97 1.11
C SER A 134 10.00 4.45 1.46
N ASP A 135 8.80 5.00 1.44
CA ASP A 135 8.56 6.39 1.82
C ASP A 135 7.28 6.49 2.66
N LYS A 136 7.06 7.67 3.26
CA LYS A 136 5.92 7.87 4.17
C LYS A 136 4.58 7.62 3.47
N ASP A 137 4.45 7.96 2.20
CA ASP A 137 3.20 7.86 1.48
C ASP A 137 2.86 6.41 1.10
N SER A 138 3.87 5.61 0.76
CA SER A 138 3.69 4.19 0.42
C SER A 138 3.45 3.30 1.64
N LEU A 139 4.02 3.63 2.81
CA LEU A 139 3.91 2.85 4.03
C LEU A 139 2.69 3.18 4.91
N ASP A 140 2.05 4.33 4.69
CA ASP A 140 0.87 4.73 5.46
C ASP A 140 -0.36 3.94 5.02
N HIS A 141 -1.25 3.66 5.97
CA HIS A 141 -2.51 2.99 5.72
C HIS A 141 -3.58 4.01 5.38
N ILE A 142 -4.35 3.74 4.32
CA ILE A 142 -5.42 4.62 3.86
C ILE A 142 -6.74 4.07 4.40
N ASP A 143 -7.54 4.93 5.03
CA ASP A 143 -8.86 4.57 5.53
C ASP A 143 -9.92 4.46 4.41
N ILE A 144 -11.11 3.97 4.75
CA ILE A 144 -12.24 3.84 3.80
C ILE A 144 -12.63 5.14 3.08
N ASN A 145 -12.21 6.30 3.60
CA ASN A 145 -12.50 7.62 3.01
C ASN A 145 -11.31 8.17 2.21
N GLY A 146 -10.28 7.35 1.95
CA GLY A 146 -9.10 7.77 1.20
C GLY A 146 -8.09 8.58 2.04
N LYS A 147 -8.16 8.51 3.37
CA LYS A 147 -7.31 9.32 4.26
C LYS A 147 -6.20 8.49 4.91
N LYS A 148 -4.98 9.01 4.84
CA LYS A 148 -3.81 8.50 5.58
C LYS A 148 -4.01 8.49 7.09
N LEU A 149 -3.65 7.39 7.74
CA LEU A 149 -3.96 7.12 9.15
C LEU A 149 -2.80 7.40 10.10
N PHE A 150 -1.55 7.30 9.67
CA PHE A 150 -0.40 7.25 10.57
C PHE A 150 -0.28 8.45 11.51
N ASP A 151 -0.28 9.67 10.99
CA ASP A 151 -0.14 10.87 11.82
C ASP A 151 -1.29 11.01 12.83
N HIS A 152 -2.49 10.57 12.43
CA HIS A 152 -3.66 10.55 13.30
C HIS A 152 -3.59 9.43 14.34
N ALA A 153 -3.08 8.27 13.99
CA ALA A 153 -2.83 7.15 14.89
C ALA A 153 -1.81 7.54 15.95
N VAL A 154 -0.68 8.16 15.56
CA VAL A 154 0.31 8.69 16.51
C VAL A 154 -0.31 9.70 17.46
N LYS A 155 -1.13 10.64 16.95
CA LYS A 155 -1.79 11.63 17.80
C LYS A 155 -2.77 11.03 18.82
N LYS A 156 -3.50 9.97 18.42
CA LYS A 156 -4.54 9.32 19.24
C LYS A 156 -3.97 8.27 20.20
N LEU A 157 -3.05 7.43 19.72
CA LEU A 157 -2.56 6.22 20.38
C LEU A 157 -1.12 6.37 20.87
N GLY A 158 -0.39 7.38 20.40
CA GLY A 158 1.03 7.59 20.70
C GLY A 158 1.95 6.74 19.82
N VAL A 159 3.21 7.16 19.70
CA VAL A 159 4.26 6.46 18.93
C VAL A 159 4.40 4.99 19.37
N LEU A 160 4.76 4.12 18.41
CA LEU A 160 4.97 2.69 18.61
C LEU A 160 6.35 2.40 19.20
N LYS A 161 6.44 1.33 19.99
CA LYS A 161 7.69 0.61 20.25
C LYS A 161 7.99 -0.41 19.16
N ALA A 162 9.19 -0.98 19.20
CA ALA A 162 9.65 -1.99 18.24
C ALA A 162 8.71 -3.22 18.12
N ASP A 163 8.10 -3.65 19.22
CA ASP A 163 7.22 -4.83 19.31
C ASP A 163 5.72 -4.49 19.19
N GLU A 164 5.39 -3.26 18.80
CA GLU A 164 4.02 -2.77 18.65
C GLU A 164 3.67 -2.46 17.19
N MET A 165 2.39 -2.57 16.85
CA MET A 165 1.82 -2.12 15.58
C MET A 165 0.46 -1.46 15.80
N TYR A 166 0.01 -0.66 14.84
CA TYR A 166 -1.38 -0.24 14.73
C TYR A 166 -2.17 -1.28 13.95
N ALA A 167 -3.32 -1.67 14.47
CA ALA A 167 -4.21 -2.62 13.83
C ALA A 167 -5.67 -2.30 14.09
N PHE A 168 -6.56 -2.82 13.25
CA PHE A 168 -8.01 -2.64 13.40
C PHE A 168 -8.59 -3.65 14.39
N GLU A 169 -9.44 -3.17 15.29
CA GLU A 169 -10.22 -4.00 16.21
C GLU A 169 -11.74 -3.74 16.02
N PRO A 170 -12.52 -4.74 15.55
CA PRO A 170 -12.09 -6.08 15.14
C PRO A 170 -11.23 -6.07 13.86
N ALA A 171 -10.51 -7.17 13.59
CA ALA A 171 -9.72 -7.32 12.37
C ALA A 171 -10.62 -7.19 11.12
N LEU A 172 -10.06 -6.70 10.01
CA LEU A 172 -10.82 -6.46 8.76
C LEU A 172 -11.52 -7.73 8.25
N ALA A 173 -10.83 -8.88 8.28
CA ALA A 173 -11.41 -10.17 7.89
C ALA A 173 -12.60 -10.62 8.76
N LEU A 174 -12.80 -10.00 9.93
CA LEU A 174 -13.92 -10.23 10.84
C LEU A 174 -14.97 -9.11 10.77
N GLY A 175 -14.96 -8.29 9.72
CA GLY A 175 -15.89 -7.17 9.53
C GLY A 175 -15.48 -5.89 10.25
N GLY A 176 -14.19 -5.76 10.58
CA GLY A 176 -13.61 -4.50 11.07
C GLY A 176 -13.76 -3.36 10.07
N GLU A 177 -13.94 -2.16 10.60
CA GLU A 177 -13.97 -0.94 9.79
C GLU A 177 -12.56 -0.36 9.71
N GLU A 178 -12.10 -0.12 8.49
CA GLU A 178 -10.80 0.48 8.20
C GLU A 178 -10.83 1.99 8.46
N SER A 179 -10.90 2.37 9.74
CA SER A 179 -11.00 3.76 10.19
C SER A 179 -10.21 4.05 11.47
N LEU A 180 -9.86 5.33 11.68
CA LEU A 180 -9.10 5.77 12.85
C LEU A 180 -9.78 5.41 14.19
N SER A 181 -11.11 5.36 14.25
CA SER A 181 -11.85 5.01 15.47
C SER A 181 -11.57 3.58 15.91
N HIS A 182 -11.38 2.66 14.97
CA HIS A 182 -11.15 1.23 15.20
C HIS A 182 -9.68 0.84 15.24
N LEU A 183 -8.76 1.77 14.99
CA LEU A 183 -7.34 1.52 15.24
C LEU A 183 -7.04 1.42 16.73
N ALA A 184 -6.30 0.38 17.08
CA ALA A 184 -5.68 0.14 18.37
C ALA A 184 -4.17 -0.03 18.22
N LYS A 185 -3.45 0.18 19.33
CA LYS A 185 -2.04 -0.18 19.44
C LYS A 185 -1.96 -1.56 20.08
N VAL A 186 -1.35 -2.51 19.39
CA VAL A 186 -1.34 -3.93 19.77
C VAL A 186 0.08 -4.49 19.78
N ASN A 187 0.28 -5.61 20.49
CA ASN A 187 1.52 -6.36 20.42
C ASN A 187 1.62 -7.07 19.06
N LEU A 188 2.67 -6.79 18.30
CA LEU A 188 2.83 -7.22 16.91
C LEU A 188 2.88 -8.75 16.78
N PRO A 189 3.74 -9.51 17.50
CA PRO A 189 3.78 -10.96 17.35
C PRO A 189 2.44 -11.64 17.67
N VAL A 190 1.76 -11.20 18.73
CA VAL A 190 0.45 -11.75 19.12
C VAL A 190 -0.61 -11.44 18.06
N HIS A 191 -0.65 -10.19 17.59
CA HIS A 191 -1.65 -9.79 16.60
C HIS A 191 -1.41 -10.42 15.23
N MET A 192 -0.16 -10.64 14.82
CA MET A 192 0.17 -11.36 13.58
C MET A 192 -0.34 -12.81 13.61
N LYS A 193 -0.20 -13.50 14.75
CA LYS A 193 -0.75 -14.86 14.93
C LYS A 193 -2.27 -14.88 14.88
N LEU A 194 -2.93 -13.86 15.45
CA LEU A 194 -4.38 -13.70 15.32
C LEU A 194 -4.79 -13.51 13.85
N LEU A 195 -4.14 -12.57 13.14
CA LEU A 195 -4.45 -12.28 11.74
C LEU A 195 -4.27 -13.52 10.85
N LYS A 196 -3.19 -14.31 11.02
CA LYS A 196 -3.01 -15.54 10.22
C LYS A 196 -4.17 -16.53 10.38
N GLN A 197 -4.79 -16.61 11.56
CA GLN A 197 -5.91 -17.53 11.80
C GLN A 197 -7.21 -17.09 11.12
N VAL A 198 -7.38 -15.79 10.88
CA VAL A 198 -8.66 -15.21 10.43
C VAL A 198 -8.61 -14.59 9.04
N THR A 199 -7.40 -14.35 8.52
CA THR A 199 -7.16 -13.66 7.25
C THR A 199 -6.38 -14.58 6.31
N PRO A 200 -7.04 -15.22 5.34
CA PRO A 200 -6.37 -16.00 4.30
C PRO A 200 -5.43 -15.11 3.47
N LEU A 201 -4.21 -15.59 3.21
CA LEU A 201 -3.28 -14.91 2.31
C LEU A 201 -3.59 -15.29 0.86
N ARG A 202 -3.64 -14.29 -0.03
CA ARG A 202 -3.75 -14.51 -1.48
C ARG A 202 -2.84 -13.56 -2.25
N MET A 203 -2.46 -13.95 -3.46
CA MET A 203 -1.74 -13.06 -4.36
C MET A 203 -2.63 -11.90 -4.78
N ARG A 204 -2.04 -10.71 -4.90
CA ARG A 204 -2.72 -9.53 -5.43
C ARG A 204 -3.20 -9.80 -6.85
N SER A 205 -4.47 -9.51 -7.08
CA SER A 205 -5.15 -9.66 -8.36
C SER A 205 -5.24 -8.32 -9.11
N PHE A 206 -5.65 -8.41 -10.37
CA PHE A 206 -5.99 -7.22 -11.16
C PHE A 206 -7.15 -6.43 -10.55
N GLU A 207 -8.13 -7.11 -9.97
CA GLU A 207 -9.26 -6.49 -9.26
C GLU A 207 -8.76 -5.60 -8.11
N ASP A 208 -7.77 -6.06 -7.34
CA ASP A 208 -7.16 -5.27 -6.26
C ASP A 208 -6.42 -4.03 -6.77
N LEU A 209 -5.77 -4.14 -7.94
CA LEU A 209 -5.12 -3.00 -8.58
C LEU A 209 -6.16 -1.95 -8.96
N THR A 210 -7.26 -2.38 -9.57
CA THR A 210 -8.31 -1.46 -9.99
C THR A 210 -9.07 -0.83 -8.84
N ALA A 211 -9.35 -1.59 -7.77
CA ALA A 211 -9.93 -1.05 -6.55
C ALA A 211 -9.03 0.03 -5.94
N ALA A 212 -7.71 -0.22 -5.89
CA ALA A 212 -6.76 0.77 -5.37
C ALA A 212 -6.65 2.02 -6.25
N LEU A 213 -6.74 1.90 -7.58
CA LEU A 213 -6.59 3.02 -8.51
C LEU A 213 -7.88 3.84 -8.70
N TYR A 214 -9.03 3.17 -8.72
CA TYR A 214 -10.31 3.74 -9.13
C TYR A 214 -11.40 3.69 -8.05
N GLY A 215 -11.07 3.17 -6.86
CA GLY A 215 -12.02 2.99 -5.75
C GLY A 215 -13.08 1.91 -6.01
N THR A 216 -12.94 1.15 -7.10
CA THR A 216 -13.86 0.07 -7.50
C THR A 216 -13.08 -1.04 -8.21
N SER A 217 -13.41 -2.30 -7.91
CA SER A 217 -12.81 -3.46 -8.56
C SER A 217 -13.39 -3.67 -9.96
N TYR A 218 -12.54 -3.82 -10.96
CA TYR A 218 -12.89 -4.26 -12.31
C TYR A 218 -12.29 -5.64 -12.58
N ASN A 219 -13.05 -6.51 -13.25
CA ASN A 219 -12.53 -7.80 -13.69
C ASN A 219 -11.82 -7.66 -15.03
N VAL A 220 -10.83 -8.52 -15.29
CA VAL A 220 -10.16 -8.57 -16.61
C VAL A 220 -11.18 -8.86 -17.73
N GLU A 221 -12.23 -9.62 -17.43
CA GLU A 221 -13.34 -9.90 -18.36
C GLU A 221 -14.14 -8.63 -18.71
N ASP A 222 -14.29 -7.69 -17.76
CA ASP A 222 -14.97 -6.42 -18.02
C ASP A 222 -14.19 -5.58 -19.04
N LEU A 223 -12.84 -5.64 -18.99
CA LEU A 223 -11.95 -4.91 -19.89
C LEU A 223 -11.69 -5.60 -21.23
N THR A 224 -11.74 -6.94 -21.26
CA THR A 224 -11.48 -7.75 -22.47
C THR A 224 -12.73 -8.05 -23.29
N SER A 225 -13.91 -7.72 -22.76
CA SER A 225 -15.21 -7.87 -23.45
C SER A 225 -15.44 -6.89 -24.61
N GLY A 226 -14.45 -6.05 -24.95
CA GLY A 226 -14.47 -5.29 -26.20
C GLY A 226 -15.52 -4.17 -26.22
N GLN A 227 -15.72 -3.48 -25.09
CA GLN A 227 -16.31 -2.14 -25.11
C GLN A 227 -15.19 -1.11 -24.97
N ASP A 228 -14.81 -0.56 -26.12
CA ASP A 228 -13.90 0.56 -26.38
C ASP A 228 -13.43 1.36 -25.15
N ALA A 229 -12.19 1.11 -24.73
CA ALA A 229 -11.45 1.88 -23.71
C ALA A 229 -11.22 3.36 -24.10
N GLU A 230 -11.48 3.75 -25.36
CA GLU A 230 -11.51 5.17 -25.77
C GLU A 230 -12.81 5.90 -25.36
N SER A 231 -13.86 5.18 -24.97
CA SER A 231 -15.13 5.80 -24.63
C SER A 231 -15.12 6.44 -23.23
N GLN A 232 -14.34 5.91 -22.27
CA GLN A 232 -14.58 6.20 -20.85
C GLN A 232 -13.90 7.46 -20.28
N TYR A 233 -12.89 8.01 -20.94
CA TYR A 233 -12.18 9.21 -20.47
C TYR A 233 -12.93 10.55 -20.65
N ASN A 234 -14.17 10.55 -21.14
CA ASN A 234 -14.93 11.77 -21.49
C ASN A 234 -16.36 11.83 -20.92
N HIS A 235 -16.61 11.19 -19.78
CA HIS A 235 -17.98 10.98 -19.29
C HIS A 235 -18.54 12.05 -18.37
N SER A 236 -17.84 13.15 -18.07
CA SER A 236 -18.44 14.27 -17.33
C SER A 236 -17.97 15.62 -17.85
N VAL A 237 -18.91 16.52 -18.13
CA VAL A 237 -18.66 17.88 -18.62
C VAL A 237 -19.35 18.87 -17.69
N LYS A 238 -18.68 19.97 -17.35
CA LYS A 238 -19.25 20.95 -16.43
C LYS A 238 -20.42 21.68 -17.08
N ALA A 239 -21.47 21.94 -16.32
CA ALA A 239 -22.58 22.77 -16.77
C ALA A 239 -22.08 24.15 -17.21
N GLY A 240 -22.55 24.63 -18.37
CA GLY A 240 -22.04 25.84 -19.03
C GLY A 240 -20.94 25.60 -20.06
N GLU A 241 -20.39 24.39 -20.15
CA GLU A 241 -19.43 24.02 -21.20
C GLU A 241 -20.11 23.35 -22.41
N ILE A 242 -19.37 23.27 -23.51
CA ILE A 242 -19.84 22.67 -24.77
C ILE A 242 -19.94 21.15 -24.66
N CYS A 243 -21.02 20.60 -25.18
CA CYS A 243 -21.26 19.19 -25.32
C CYS A 243 -20.28 18.60 -26.35
N PRO A 244 -19.37 17.70 -25.95
CA PRO A 244 -18.31 17.22 -26.83
C PRO A 244 -18.84 16.23 -27.88
N ARG A 245 -20.03 15.64 -27.65
CA ARG A 245 -20.64 14.64 -28.54
C ARG A 245 -22.16 14.57 -28.43
N THR A 246 -22.81 14.33 -29.57
CA THR A 246 -24.25 14.19 -29.69
C THR A 246 -24.75 12.90 -29.03
N GLY A 247 -25.76 12.98 -28.16
CA GLY A 247 -26.46 11.85 -27.53
C GLY A 247 -27.11 12.23 -26.21
N TYR A 248 -27.48 11.25 -25.39
CA TYR A 248 -28.11 11.47 -24.09
C TYR A 248 -27.08 11.72 -23.00
N TRP A 249 -27.41 12.67 -22.13
CA TRP A 249 -26.65 13.03 -20.95
C TRP A 249 -27.60 13.21 -19.76
N LYS A 250 -27.12 12.99 -18.55
CA LYS A 250 -27.88 13.17 -17.31
C LYS A 250 -27.05 13.87 -16.26
N THR A 251 -27.70 14.50 -15.28
CA THR A 251 -27.03 15.07 -14.11
C THR A 251 -27.68 14.61 -12.81
N PRO A 252 -26.90 14.17 -11.81
CA PRO A 252 -27.44 13.76 -10.51
C PRO A 252 -28.05 14.94 -9.72
N ALA A 253 -27.72 16.19 -10.10
CA ALA A 253 -28.27 17.39 -9.48
C ALA A 253 -29.79 17.53 -9.67
N GLN A 254 -30.38 16.87 -10.67
CA GLN A 254 -31.82 16.92 -10.94
C GLN A 254 -32.39 15.52 -11.21
N PRO A 255 -33.46 15.10 -10.52
CA PRO A 255 -34.17 13.85 -10.84
C PRO A 255 -34.71 13.85 -12.28
N ASN A 256 -34.63 12.69 -12.96
CA ASN A 256 -35.09 12.52 -14.35
C ASN A 256 -34.44 13.48 -15.36
N SER A 257 -33.19 13.88 -15.13
CA SER A 257 -32.44 14.83 -15.95
C SER A 257 -31.88 14.28 -17.27
N ARG A 258 -32.22 13.04 -17.63
CA ARG A 258 -31.76 12.45 -18.89
C ARG A 258 -32.31 13.26 -20.06
N GLN A 259 -31.42 13.90 -20.80
CA GLN A 259 -31.75 14.78 -21.91
C GLN A 259 -30.79 14.54 -23.08
N TYR A 260 -31.30 14.67 -24.30
CA TYR A 260 -30.51 14.59 -25.52
C TYR A 260 -29.87 15.93 -25.84
N PHE A 261 -28.57 15.92 -26.12
CA PHE A 261 -27.78 17.08 -26.54
C PHE A 261 -27.09 16.79 -27.86
N LYS A 262 -26.95 17.81 -28.71
CA LYS A 262 -26.10 17.74 -29.90
C LYS A 262 -24.70 18.24 -29.59
N GLN A 263 -23.72 17.75 -30.32
CA GLN A 263 -22.35 18.24 -30.26
C GLN A 263 -22.32 19.77 -30.48
N ASN A 264 -21.53 20.45 -29.65
CA ASN A 264 -21.40 21.91 -29.55
C ASN A 264 -22.59 22.66 -28.93
N GLU A 265 -23.65 21.99 -28.47
CA GLU A 265 -24.64 22.62 -27.60
C GLU A 265 -24.04 22.85 -26.21
N ILE A 266 -24.47 23.90 -25.50
CA ILE A 266 -23.97 24.19 -24.16
C ILE A 266 -24.84 23.45 -23.13
N PHE A 267 -24.21 22.78 -22.17
CA PHE A 267 -24.95 22.16 -21.07
C PHE A 267 -25.61 23.22 -20.18
N PRO A 268 -26.89 23.04 -19.79
CA PRO A 268 -27.58 24.02 -18.99
C PRO A 268 -27.03 24.06 -17.57
N THR A 269 -26.93 25.27 -17.03
CA THR A 269 -26.62 25.52 -15.62
C THR A 269 -27.90 25.44 -14.80
N LEU A 270 -27.86 24.66 -13.71
CA LEU A 270 -28.98 24.51 -12.79
C LEU A 270 -28.75 25.40 -11.57
N THR A 271 -28.88 26.72 -11.75
CA THR A 271 -28.54 27.74 -10.75
C THR A 271 -29.57 27.88 -9.61
N GLU A 272 -30.71 27.20 -9.69
CA GLU A 272 -31.76 27.24 -8.66
C GLU A 272 -31.64 26.13 -7.61
N LEU A 273 -30.58 25.31 -7.67
CA LEU A 273 -30.32 24.20 -6.77
C LEU A 273 -29.04 24.47 -5.99
N ASP A 274 -29.07 24.37 -4.65
CA ASP A 274 -27.92 24.61 -3.73
C ASP A 274 -26.80 23.54 -3.86
N TRP A 275 -26.69 22.88 -5.01
CA TRP A 275 -25.90 21.67 -5.25
C TRP A 275 -24.42 21.92 -5.63
N GLY A 276 -23.93 23.16 -5.53
CA GLY A 276 -22.56 23.49 -5.93
C GLY A 276 -22.35 23.38 -7.45
N GLU A 277 -21.16 22.96 -7.89
CA GLU A 277 -20.84 22.84 -9.32
C GLU A 277 -21.55 21.63 -9.96
N VAL A 278 -22.30 21.85 -11.03
CA VAL A 278 -23.10 20.82 -11.70
C VAL A 278 -22.32 20.22 -12.86
N TYR A 279 -22.34 18.88 -12.95
CA TYR A 279 -21.73 18.13 -14.05
C TYR A 279 -22.79 17.29 -14.79
N TRP A 280 -22.62 17.20 -16.10
CA TRP A 280 -23.42 16.39 -17.01
C TRP A 280 -22.64 15.16 -17.43
N TYR A 281 -23.27 13.99 -17.31
CA TYR A 281 -22.67 12.69 -17.54
C TYR A 281 -23.27 12.00 -18.75
N TRP A 282 -22.44 11.42 -19.60
CA TRP A 282 -22.91 10.72 -20.79
C TRP A 282 -23.74 9.48 -20.42
N ASP A 283 -24.84 9.28 -21.13
CA ASP A 283 -25.86 8.25 -20.87
C ASP A 283 -26.27 7.48 -22.14
N GLY A 284 -25.45 7.56 -23.20
CA GLY A 284 -25.60 6.75 -24.43
C GLY A 284 -26.25 7.48 -25.61
N GLU A 285 -26.32 6.81 -26.76
CA GLU A 285 -26.86 7.40 -28.01
C GLU A 285 -28.38 7.25 -28.18
N ASN A 286 -29.03 6.35 -27.41
CA ASN A 286 -30.47 6.01 -27.49
C ASN A 286 -31.16 6.09 -26.13
#